data_AF-A0A8J6LNN9-F1
#
_entry.id   AF-A0A8J6LNN9-F1
#
_cell.length_a   1.000
_cell.length_b   1.000
_cell.length_c   1.000
_cell.angle_alpha   90.00
_cell.angle_beta   90.00
_cell.angle_gamma   90.00
#
_symmetry.space_group_name_H-M   'P 1'
#
loop_
_entity.id
_entity.type
_entity.pdbx_description
1 polymer ?
#
loop_
_entity_poly.entity_id
_entity_poly.type
_entity_poly.pdbx_seq_one_letter_code
_entity_poly.pdbx_strand_id
1 'polypeptide(L)' 'MSKERPVGGVDYPRTLQEFRDWFPNDDACVEYLELLRWPEGFTCPV' A
#
# COMPACT_ATOMS: atom_id res chain seq x y z
N MET A 1 -16.73 -9.83 -8.44
CA MET A 1 -16.07 -9.58 -7.15
C MET A 1 -16.35 -8.13 -6.79
N SER A 2 -17.27 -7.91 -5.85
CA SER A 2 -17.71 -6.59 -5.41
C SER A 2 -16.50 -5.76 -4.98
N LYS A 3 -16.31 -4.58 -5.59
CA LYS A 3 -15.29 -3.63 -5.13
C LYS A 3 -15.80 -2.96 -3.86
N GLU A 4 -15.65 -3.63 -2.72
CA GLU A 4 -15.73 -2.94 -1.43
C GLU A 4 -14.69 -1.81 -1.44
N ARG A 5 -15.08 -0.66 -0.90
CA ARG A 5 -14.18 0.49 -0.78
C ARG A 5 -13.10 0.14 0.27
N PRO A 6 -11.84 0.52 0.05
CA PRO A 6 -10.78 0.25 1.01
C PRO A 6 -11.07 0.97 2.35
N VAL A 7 -10.83 0.26 3.44
CA VAL A 7 -11.03 0.67 4.82
C VAL A 7 -9.72 1.23 5.34
N GLY A 8 -9.69 2.53 5.60
CA GLY A 8 -8.50 3.12 6.20
C GLY A 8 -8.28 2.61 7.63
N GLY A 9 -7.01 2.49 8.04
CA GLY A 9 -6.56 1.81 9.25
C GLY A 9 -6.41 0.29 9.07
N VAL A 10 -6.88 -0.26 7.94
CA VAL A 10 -6.75 -1.69 7.59
C VAL A 10 -6.02 -1.85 6.26
N ASP A 11 -6.43 -1.10 5.24
CA ASP A 11 -5.85 -1.18 3.89
C ASP A 11 -4.81 -0.08 3.61
N TYR A 12 -4.91 1.05 4.31
CA TYR A 12 -4.00 2.20 4.21
C TYR A 12 -4.04 3.04 5.49
N PRO A 13 -2.97 3.76 5.86
CA PRO A 13 -2.96 4.62 7.03
C PRO A 13 -3.88 5.83 6.83
N ARG A 14 -4.68 6.17 7.84
CA ARG A 14 -5.56 7.34 7.87
C ARG A 14 -4.99 8.51 8.67
N THR A 15 -4.06 8.23 9.56
CA THR A 15 -3.43 9.26 10.41
C THR A 15 -1.93 9.32 10.18
N LEU A 16 -1.31 10.44 10.57
CA LEU A 16 0.15 10.59 10.47
C LEU A 16 0.89 9.61 11.40
N GLN A 17 0.30 9.25 12.53
CA GLN A 17 0.88 8.25 13.43
C GLN A 17 0.89 6.88 12.75
N GLU A 18 -0.26 6.44 12.21
CA GLU A 18 -0.36 5.19 11.45
C GLU A 18 0.61 5.19 10.26
N PHE A 19 0.75 6.31 9.54
CA PHE A 19 1.70 6.42 8.43
C PHE A 19 3.14 6.18 8.88
N ARG A 20 3.56 6.76 10.01
CA ARG A 20 4.92 6.55 10.56
C ARG A 20 5.13 5.14 11.07
N ASP A 21 4.09 4.52 11.62
CA ASP A 21 4.14 3.15 12.11
C ASP A 21 4.24 2.15 10.94
N TRP A 22 3.55 2.43 9.82
CA TRP A 22 3.55 1.60 8.62
C TRP A 22 4.80 1.79 7.75
N PHE A 23 5.30 3.02 7.68
CA PHE A 23 6.44 3.41 6.83
C PHE A 23 7.57 3.99 7.69
N PRO A 24 8.25 3.16 8.50
CA PRO A 24 9.37 3.63 9.34
C PRO A 24 10.59 4.03 8.51
N ASN A 25 10.69 3.59 7.26
CA ASN A 25 11.75 3.89 6.31
C ASN A 25 11.23 3.84 4.86
N ASP A 26 12.08 4.25 3.92
CA ASP A 26 11.74 4.30 2.50
C ASP A 26 11.52 2.89 1.91
N ASP A 27 12.26 1.87 2.38
CA ASP A 27 12.11 0.49 1.91
C ASP A 27 10.70 -0.05 2.17
N ALA A 28 10.16 0.13 3.37
CA ALA A 28 8.79 -0.26 3.72
C ALA A 28 7.73 0.48 2.88
N CYS A 29 8.00 1.74 2.52
CA CYS A 29 7.15 2.52 1.63
C CYS A 29 7.14 1.95 0.21
N VAL A 30 8.33 1.64 -0.33
CA VAL A 30 8.49 1.06 -1.67
C VAL A 30 7.80 -0.31 -1.76
N GLU A 31 8.02 -1.20 -0.78
CA GLU A 31 7.38 -2.52 -0.75
C GLU A 31 5.84 -2.42 -0.79
N TYR A 32 5.26 -1.49 -0.01
CA TYR A 32 3.82 -1.26 -0.02
C TYR A 32 3.32 -0.74 -1.38
N LEU A 33 4.04 0.22 -1.98
CA LEU A 33 3.69 0.76 -3.29
C LEU A 33 3.81 -0.28 -4.40
N GLU A 34 4.79 -1.17 -4.32
CA GLU A 34 4.96 -2.28 -5.26
C GLU A 34 3.77 -3.23 -5.20
N LEU A 35 3.36 -3.66 -4.00
CA LEU A 35 2.19 -4.51 -3.81
C LEU A 35 0.90 -3.84 -4.29
N LEU A 36 0.74 -2.55 -4.02
CA LEU A 36 -0.44 -1.78 -4.42
C LEU A 36 -0.54 -1.63 -5.94
N ARG A 37 0.59 -1.38 -6.61
CA ARG A 37 0.64 -1.11 -8.05
C ARG A 37 0.67 -2.38 -8.89
N TRP A 38 1.30 -3.44 -8.38
CA TRP A 38 1.48 -4.71 -9.06
C TRP A 38 1.13 -5.89 -8.13
N PRO A 39 -0.16 -6.07 -7.78
CA PRO A 39 -0.59 -7.14 -6.88
C PRO A 39 -0.34 -8.55 -7.44
N GLU A 40 -0.22 -8.67 -8.77
CA GLU A 40 0.10 -9.92 -9.47
C GLU A 40 1.59 -10.00 -9.88
N GLY A 41 2.43 -9.10 -9.37
CA GLY A 41 3.86 -9.02 -9.67
C GLY A 41 4.22 -7.93 -10.68
N PHE A 42 5.44 -7.41 -10.53
CA PHE A 42 5.94 -6.30 -11.36
C PHE A 42 5.90 -6.66 -12.84
N THR A 43 5.15 -5.87 -13.61
CA THR A 43 5.05 -6.02 -15.07
C THR A 43 5.41 -4.70 -15.72
N CYS A 44 6.42 -4.73 -16.59
CA CYS A 44 6.70 -3.61 -17.49
C CYS A 44 5.62 -3.59 -18.58
N PRO A 45 4.86 -2.49 -18.76
CA PRO A 45 3.96 -2.37 -19.89
C PRO A 45 4.79 -2.37 -21.19
N VAL A 46 4.30 -3.11 -22.19
CA VAL A 46 4.86 -3.15 -23.55
C VAL A 46 4.52 -1.90 -24.35
#